data_AF-A0A945CD17-F1
#
_entry.id   AF-A0A945CD17-F1
#
_cell.length_a   1.000
_cell.length_b   1.000
_cell.length_c   1.000
_cell.angle_alpha   90.00
_cell.angle_beta   90.00
_cell.angle_gamma   90.00
#
_symmetry.space_group_name_H-M   'P 1'
#
loop_
_entity.id
_entity.type
_entity.pdbx_description
1 polymer ?
#
loop_
_entity_poly.entity_id
_entity_poly.type
_entity_poly.pdbx_seq_one_letter_code
_entity_poly.pdbx_strand_id
1 'polypeptide(L)'
;KSTFEIVDTVKRTGAKVAGPIPLPTNISRTCVLRAPHVYKNSREHFEMRTHKRLVDILEPTQQTIDSLMKLDLASGVEVEIKLQGV
;
A
#
# COMPACT_ATOMS: atom_id res chain seq x y z
N LYS A 1 0.00 -9.76 2.15
CA LYS A 1 0.73 -10.46 3.24
C LYS A 1 1.20 -9.44 4.27
N SER A 2 1.94 -8.41 3.86
CA SER A 2 2.40 -7.31 4.72
C SER A 2 1.28 -6.62 5.52
N THR A 3 0.11 -6.34 4.93
CA THR A 3 -1.01 -5.75 5.68
C THR A 3 -1.59 -6.66 6.76
N PHE A 4 -1.48 -7.99 6.61
CA PHE A 4 -1.93 -8.92 7.63
C PHE A 4 -0.94 -8.95 8.80
N GLU A 5 0.36 -8.91 8.51
CA GLU A 5 1.43 -8.83 9.52
C GLU A 5 1.31 -7.53 10.33
N ILE A 6 1.08 -6.38 9.69
CA ILE A 6 0.83 -5.10 10.38
C ILE A 6 -0.40 -5.20 11.30
N VAL A 7 -1.50 -5.76 10.80
CA VAL A 7 -2.73 -5.87 11.62
C VAL A 7 -2.52 -6.82 12.80
N ASP A 8 -1.75 -7.89 12.62
CA ASP A 8 -1.45 -8.83 13.70
C ASP A 8 -0.54 -8.22 14.77
N THR A 9 0.47 -7.44 14.38
CA THR A 9 1.34 -6.74 15.36
C THR A 9 0.58 -5.69 16.16
N VAL A 10 -0.31 -4.93 15.51
CA VAL A 10 -1.13 -3.93 16.21
C VAL A 10 -2.12 -4.61 17.17
N LYS A 11 -2.72 -5.75 16.79
CA LYS A 11 -3.55 -6.55 17.70
C LYS A 11 -2.79 -7.09 18.92
N ARG A 12 -1.54 -7.56 18.73
CA ARG A 12 -0.71 -8.05 19.83
C ARG A 12 -0.35 -6.97 20.85
N THR A 13 -0.19 -5.72 20.41
CA THR A 13 0.09 -4.58 21.29
C THR A 13 -1.16 -3.99 21.96
N GLY A 14 -2.35 -4.56 21.70
CA GLY A 14 -3.59 -4.20 22.39
C GLY A 14 -4.33 -2.98 21.82
N ALA A 15 -3.87 -2.41 20.71
CA ALA A 15 -4.57 -1.31 20.06
C ALA A 15 -5.74 -1.81 19.21
N LYS A 16 -6.85 -1.08 19.25
CA LYS A 16 -8.03 -1.36 18.40
C LYS A 16 -7.77 -0.90 16.96
N VAL A 17 -7.98 -1.82 16.02
CA VAL A 17 -7.74 -1.62 14.60
C VAL A 17 -9.04 -1.76 13.83
N ALA A 18 -9.35 -0.77 12.99
CA ALA A 18 -10.24 -0.99 11.87
C ALA A 18 -9.44 -1.68 10.76
N GLY A 19 -9.93 -2.86 10.36
CA GLY A 19 -9.23 -3.80 9.49
C GLY A 19 -8.75 -3.18 8.17
N PRO A 20 -7.91 -3.87 7.39
CA PRO A 20 -7.30 -3.29 6.21
C PRO A 20 -8.37 -3.00 5.13
N ILE A 21 -8.72 -1.72 4.98
CA ILE A 21 -9.71 -1.25 4.01
C ILE A 21 -9.01 -1.12 2.65
N PRO A 22 -9.43 -1.85 1.61
CA PRO A 22 -8.89 -1.69 0.27
C PRO A 22 -9.37 -0.36 -0.32
N LEU A 23 -8.44 0.49 -0.73
CA LEU A 23 -8.75 1.69 -1.51
C LEU A 23 -8.77 1.35 -3.00
N PRO A 24 -9.47 2.14 -3.84
CA PRO A 24 -9.48 1.94 -5.28
C PRO A 24 -8.06 1.87 -5.85
N THR A 25 -7.80 0.83 -6.63
CA THR A 25 -6.51 0.67 -7.31
C THR A 25 -6.35 1.73 -8.39
N ASN A 26 -5.27 2.50 -8.34
CA ASN A 26 -4.95 3.43 -9.41
C ASN A 26 -4.29 2.64 -10.56
N ILE A 27 -4.83 2.78 -11.77
CA ILE A 27 -4.37 2.08 -12.97
C ILE A 27 -3.88 3.13 -13.96
N SER A 28 -2.57 3.24 -14.11
CA SER A 28 -1.96 4.05 -15.17
C SER A 28 -1.71 3.15 -16.39
N ARG A 29 -2.27 3.53 -17.55
CA ARG A 29 -2.15 2.77 -18.80
C ARG A 29 -1.33 3.56 -19.80
N THR A 30 -0.28 2.93 -20.33
CA THR A 30 0.58 3.53 -21.35
C THR A 30 0.59 2.64 -22.57
N CYS A 31 0.39 3.24 -23.75
CA CYS A 31 0.44 2.53 -25.02
C CYS A 31 1.66 3.00 -25.80
N VAL A 32 2.55 2.08 -26.17
CA VAL A 32 3.79 2.38 -26.91
C VAL A 32 3.76 1.68 -28.27
N LEU A 33 4.38 2.27 -29.28
CA LEU A 33 4.60 1.59 -30.55
C LEU A 33 5.69 0.54 -30.37
N ARG A 34 5.43 -0.69 -30.84
CA ARG A 34 6.43 -1.76 -30.76
C ARG A 34 7.60 -1.54 -31.73
N ALA A 35 7.32 -0.98 -32.91
CA ALA A 35 8.31 -0.77 -33.94
C ALA A 35 8.75 0.71 -34.01
N PRO A 36 10.03 0.97 -34.32
CA PRO A 36 10.55 2.34 -34.46
C PRO A 36 10.06 3.06 -35.74
N HIS A 37 9.60 2.33 -36.77
CA HIS A 37 9.17 2.93 -38.05
C HIS A 37 8.00 2.17 -38.69
N VAL A 38 7.16 2.88 -39.47
CA VAL A 38 6.00 2.42 -40.28
C VAL A 38 4.79 1.84 -39.53
N TYR A 39 4.97 1.01 -38.51
CA TYR A 39 3.86 0.18 -37.99
C TYR A 39 3.02 0.86 -36.88
N LYS A 40 2.06 1.71 -37.25
CA LYS A 40 1.16 2.43 -36.31
C LYS A 40 0.15 1.55 -35.57
N ASN A 41 -0.24 0.42 -36.17
CA ASN A 41 -1.25 -0.49 -35.61
C ASN A 41 -0.65 -1.51 -34.64
N SER A 42 0.68 -1.68 -34.65
CA SER A 42 1.38 -2.54 -33.70
C SER A 42 1.64 -1.76 -32.40
N ARG A 43 0.66 -1.76 -31.50
CA ARG A 43 0.74 -1.10 -30.18
C ARG A 43 0.92 -2.13 -29.08
N GLU A 44 1.71 -1.77 -28.09
CA GLU A 44 1.90 -2.52 -26.86
C GLU A 44 1.26 -1.76 -25.70
N HIS A 45 0.45 -2.48 -24.92
CA HIS A 45 -0.29 -1.92 -23.81
C HIS A 45 0.40 -2.33 -22.51
N PHE A 46 0.94 -1.35 -21.80
CA PHE A 46 1.48 -1.53 -20.46
C PHE A 46 0.54 -0.89 -19.44
N GLU A 47 0.53 -1.45 -18.23
CA GLU A 47 -0.15 -0.83 -17.11
C GLU A 47 0.69 -0.92 -15.84
N MET A 48 0.56 0.10 -15.01
CA MET A 48 1.08 0.14 -13.65
C MET A 48 -0.12 0.22 -12.69
N ARG A 49 -0.24 -0.79 -11.83
CA ARG A 49 -1.34 -0.88 -10.85
C ARG A 49 -0.83 -0.62 -9.44
N THR A 50 -1.19 0.52 -8.87
CA THR A 50 -0.86 0.86 -7.49
C THR A 50 -2.00 0.42 -6.57
N HIS A 51 -1.70 -0.53 -5.68
CA HIS A 51 -2.68 -1.08 -4.72
C HIS A 51 -2.51 -0.35 -3.38
N LYS A 52 -3.51 0.43 -3.00
CA LYS A 52 -3.53 1.17 -1.73
C LYS A 52 -4.43 0.45 -0.73
N ARG A 53 -3.97 0.33 0.51
CA ARG A 53 -4.73 -0.22 1.63
C ARG A 53 -4.60 0.75 2.80
N LEU A 54 -5.72 1.08 3.43
CA LEU A 54 -5.77 1.90 4.63
C LEU A 54 -5.92 1.00 5.84
N VAL A 55 -5.13 1.23 6.88
CA VAL A 55 -5.30 0.62 8.20
C VAL A 55 -5.49 1.77 9.17
N ASP A 56 -6.57 1.74 9.94
CA ASP A 56 -6.91 2.81 10.87
C ASP A 56 -6.82 2.29 12.32
N ILE A 57 -6.14 3.05 13.17
CA ILE A 57 -5.80 2.70 14.55
C ILE A 57 -6.51 3.70 15.46
N LEU A 58 -7.53 3.22 16.18
CA LEU A 58 -8.43 4.08 16.97
C LEU A 58 -7.78 4.57 18.27
N GLU A 59 -6.99 3.72 18.91
CA GLU A 59 -6.34 3.99 20.20
C GLU A 59 -4.84 3.73 20.06
N PRO A 60 -4.03 4.72 19.63
CA PRO A 60 -2.59 4.53 19.49
C PRO A 60 -1.91 4.52 20.86
N THR A 61 -1.24 3.40 21.21
CA THR A 61 -0.31 3.36 22.34
C THR A 61 1.12 3.63 21.89
N GLN A 62 1.97 4.15 22.77
CA GLN A 62 3.40 4.38 22.45
C GLN A 62 4.10 3.08 22.04
N GLN A 63 3.78 1.97 22.71
CA GLN A 63 4.30 0.63 22.38
C GLN A 63 3.88 0.16 20.98
N THR A 64 2.68 0.51 20.53
CA THR A 64 2.20 0.22 19.17
C THR A 64 2.99 1.01 18.12
N ILE A 65 3.29 2.29 18.35
CA ILE A 65 4.05 3.13 17.41
C ILE A 65 5.47 2.59 17.23
N ASP A 66 6.15 2.26 18.34
CA ASP A 66 7.50 1.72 18.33
C ASP A 66 7.56 0.36 17.62
N SER A 67 6.53 -0.47 17.81
CA SER A 67 6.42 -1.78 17.16
C SER A 67 6.18 -1.68 15.66
N LEU A 68 5.51 -0.62 15.19
CA LEU A 68 5.26 -0.38 13.77
C LEU A 68 6.52 0.12 13.04
N MET A 69 7.30 1.01 13.68
CA MET A 69 8.57 1.49 13.11
C MET A 69 9.65 0.40 13.04
N LYS A 70 9.60 -0.56 13.96
CA LYS A 70 10.53 -1.70 14.00
C LYS A 70 10.17 -2.84 13.04
N LEU A 71 9.01 -2.77 12.39
CA LEU A 71 8.55 -3.85 11.52
C LEU A 71 9.33 -3.84 10.19
N ASP A 72 10.10 -4.89 9.93
CA ASP A 72 10.74 -5.09 8.63
C ASP A 72 9.70 -5.48 7.58
N LEU A 73 9.26 -4.49 6.81
CA LEU A 73 8.32 -4.67 5.72
C LEU A 73 9.03 -5.23 4.47
N ALA A 74 8.32 -6.07 3.72
CA ALA A 74 8.82 -6.60 2.45
C ALA A 74 9.22 -5.46 1.48
N SER A 75 10.34 -5.64 0.78
CA SER A 75 10.81 -4.69 -0.22
C SER A 75 9.75 -4.47 -1.31
N GLY A 76 9.38 -3.20 -1.54
CA GLY A 76 8.35 -2.81 -2.51
C GLY A 76 6.99 -2.44 -1.92
N VAL A 77 6.86 -2.35 -0.59
CA VAL A 77 5.70 -1.72 0.08
C VAL A 77 6.11 -0.36 0.62
N GLU A 78 5.41 0.68 0.17
CA GLU A 78 5.53 2.02 0.75
C GLU A 78 4.46 2.20 1.85
N VAL A 79 4.88 2.72 3.00
CA VAL A 79 4.01 2.99 4.15
C VAL A 79 4.05 4.47 4.49
N GLU A 80 2.89 5.10 4.57
CA GLU A 80 2.72 6.49 4.98
C GLU A 80 1.89 6.49 6.28
N ILE A 81 2.43 7.08 7.35
CA ILE A 81 1.74 7.20 8.64
C ILE A 81 1.25 8.64 8.76
N LYS A 82 -0.07 8.83 8.93
CA LYS A 82 -0.68 10.13 9.22
C LYS A 82 -1.29 10.09 10.60
N LEU A 83 -0.87 11.03 11.45
CA LEU A 83 -1.51 11.26 12.74
C LEU A 83 -2.66 12.24 12.50
N GLN A 84 -3.91 11.74 12.53
CA GLN A 84 -5.07 12.60 12.65
C GLN A 84 -5.22 13.01 14.12
N GLY A 85 -4.55 14.09 14.49
CA GLY A 85 -4.80 14.80 15.74
C GLY A 85 -5.89 15.84 15.56
N VAL A 86 -6.71 16.01 16.59
CA VAL A 86 -7.50 17.22 16.86
C VAL A 86 -6.59 18.45 16.88
#